data_AF-A0A3M5TFP3-F1
#
_entry.id   AF-A0A3M5TFP3-F1
#
_cell.length_a   1.000
_cell.length_b   1.000
_cell.length_c   1.000
_cell.angle_alpha   90.00
_cell.angle_beta   90.00
_cell.angle_gamma   90.00
#
_symmetry.space_group_name_H-M   'P 1'
#
loop_
_entity.id
_entity.type
_entity.pdbx_description
1 polymer ?
#
loop_
_entity_poly.entity_id
_entity_poly.type
_entity_poly.pdbx_seq_one_letter_code
_entity_poly.pdbx_strand_id
1 'polypeptide(L)' 'MKDSLALLATAIVMSFFAWLFWSSLGQDAFGVLGLLMVAVLAAENFRLRRQVKALLADKAAKT' A
#
# COMPACT_ATOMS: atom_id res chain seq x y z
N MET A 1 -21.91 -17.57 -18.33
CA MET A 1 -22.55 -16.24 -18.14
C MET A 1 -22.69 -15.79 -16.67
N LYS A 2 -22.49 -16.67 -15.66
CA LYS A 2 -22.47 -16.26 -14.23
C LYS A 2 -21.22 -15.45 -13.87
N ASP A 3 -20.08 -15.79 -14.45
CA ASP A 3 -18.83 -15.07 -14.21
C ASP A 3 -18.90 -13.64 -14.74
N SER A 4 -19.54 -13.42 -15.89
CA SER A 4 -19.79 -12.09 -16.44
C SER A 4 -20.65 -11.22 -15.51
N LEU A 5 -21.64 -11.82 -14.84
CA LEU A 5 -22.47 -11.11 -13.87
C LEU A 5 -21.71 -10.80 -12.57
N ALA A 6 -20.88 -11.73 -12.09
CA ALA A 6 -20.01 -11.51 -10.94
C ALA A 6 -18.98 -10.40 -11.20
N LEU A 7 -18.40 -10.37 -12.41
CA LEU A 7 -17.52 -9.30 -12.85
C LEU A 7 -18.25 -7.96 -12.94
N LEU A 8 -19.47 -7.94 -13.45
CA LEU A 8 -20.29 -6.72 -13.52
C LEU A 8 -20.62 -6.18 -12.12
N ALA A 9 -21.04 -7.06 -11.20
CA ALA A 9 -21.32 -6.67 -9.81
C ALA A 9 -20.05 -6.12 -9.14
N THR A 10 -18.91 -6.75 -9.36
CA THR A 10 -17.61 -6.29 -8.84
C THR A 10 -17.24 -4.91 -9.41
N ALA A 11 -17.44 -4.70 -10.72
CA ALA A 11 -17.17 -3.42 -11.36
C ALA A 11 -18.05 -2.30 -10.80
N ILE A 12 -19.33 -2.55 -10.55
CA ILE A 12 -20.24 -1.58 -9.92
C ILE A 12 -19.77 -1.23 -8.51
N VAL A 13 -19.40 -2.23 -7.71
CA VAL A 13 -18.89 -2.01 -6.34
C VAL A 13 -17.58 -1.19 -6.37
N MET A 14 -16.64 -1.52 -7.25
CA MET A 14 -15.39 -0.77 -7.39
C MET A 14 -15.62 0.66 -7.88
N SER A 15 -16.55 0.87 -8.81
CA SER A 15 -16.94 2.19 -9.28
C SER A 15 -17.56 3.03 -8.16
N PHE A 16 -18.41 2.43 -7.32
CA PHE A 16 -18.98 3.09 -6.14
C PHE A 16 -17.90 3.49 -5.13
N PHE A 17 -16.93 2.61 -4.85
CA PHE A 17 -15.82 2.95 -3.96
C PHE A 17 -14.91 4.04 -4.53
N ALA A 18 -14.61 4.02 -5.82
CA ALA A 18 -13.84 5.07 -6.48
C ALA A 18 -14.57 6.42 -6.38
N TRP A 19 -15.89 6.43 -6.61
CA TRP A 19 -16.71 7.63 -6.44
C TRP A 19 -16.74 8.11 -4.99
N LEU A 20 -16.94 7.22 -4.02
CA LEU A 20 -16.95 7.58 -2.59
C LEU A 20 -15.59 8.16 -2.16
N PHE A 21 -14.50 7.55 -2.59
CA PHE A 21 -13.14 8.04 -2.34
C PHE A 21 -12.95 9.45 -2.90
N TRP A 22 -13.27 9.67 -4.17
CA TRP A 22 -13.04 10.98 -4.80
C TRP A 22 -14.02 12.06 -4.31
N SER A 23 -15.26 11.69 -4.01
CA SER A 23 -16.26 12.64 -3.46
C SER A 23 -15.99 13.02 -2.01
N SER A 24 -15.47 12.08 -1.20
CA SER A 24 -15.21 12.35 0.23
C SER A 24 -13.88 13.05 0.45
N LEU A 25 -12.84 12.70 -0.30
CA LEU A 25 -11.51 13.26 -0.10
C LEU A 25 -11.18 14.40 -1.07
N GLY A 26 -11.77 14.44 -2.27
CA GLY A 26 -11.55 15.51 -3.23
C GLY A 26 -10.07 15.87 -3.43
N GLN A 27 -9.70 17.10 -3.05
CA GLN A 27 -8.33 17.60 -3.16
C GLN A 27 -7.38 17.02 -2.10
N ASP A 28 -7.89 16.60 -0.94
CA ASP A 28 -7.13 15.97 0.15
C ASP A 28 -6.79 14.50 -0.14
N ALA A 29 -7.37 13.92 -1.20
CA ALA A 29 -7.08 12.55 -1.63
C ALA A 29 -5.57 12.33 -1.88
N PHE A 30 -4.91 13.31 -2.51
CA PHE A 30 -3.47 13.28 -2.72
C PHE A 30 -2.68 13.35 -1.41
N GLY A 31 -3.18 14.10 -0.42
CA GLY A 31 -2.59 14.16 0.92
C GLY A 31 -2.63 12.81 1.62
N VAL A 32 -3.78 12.14 1.58
CA VAL A 32 -3.94 10.80 2.17
C VAL A 32 -3.13 9.75 1.44
N LEU A 33 -3.11 9.75 0.10
CA LEU A 33 -2.24 8.86 -0.68
C LEU A 33 -0.76 9.11 -0.40
N GLY A 34 -0.34 10.38 -0.28
CA GLY A 34 1.01 10.76 0.10
C GLY A 34 1.39 10.26 1.49
N LEU A 35 0.48 10.42 2.47
CA LEU A 35 0.69 9.91 3.83
C LEU A 35 0.84 8.39 3.85
N LEU A 36 -0.03 7.67 3.12
CA LEU A 36 0.07 6.21 2.99
C LEU A 36 1.42 5.80 2.37
N MET A 37 1.85 6.49 1.31
CA MET A 37 3.13 6.23 0.66
C MET A 37 4.30 6.44 1.63
N VAL A 38 4.31 7.55 2.37
CA VAL A 38 5.35 7.83 3.37
C VAL A 38 5.34 6.79 4.49
N ALA A 39 4.17 6.38 4.96
CA ALA A 39 4.04 5.34 5.99
C ALA A 39 4.61 3.99 5.51
N VAL A 40 4.29 3.58 4.29
CA VAL A 40 4.84 2.36 3.67
C VAL A 40 6.36 2.46 3.55
N LEU A 41 6.87 3.56 2.97
CA LEU A 41 8.30 3.79 2.84
C LEU A 41 9.02 3.79 4.18
N ALA A 42 8.44 4.39 5.22
CA ALA A 42 9.01 4.39 6.56
C ALA A 42 9.07 2.97 7.16
N ALA A 43 8.00 2.20 7.03
CA ALA A 43 7.95 0.80 7.48
C ALA A 43 8.99 -0.07 6.75
N GLU A 44 9.08 0.09 5.43
CA GLU A 44 10.08 -0.61 4.62
C GLU A 44 11.51 -0.18 4.97
N ASN A 45 11.74 1.12 5.16
CA ASN A 45 13.04 1.64 5.57
C ASN A 45 13.47 1.05 6.92
N PHE A 46 12.54 0.97 7.89
CA PHE A 46 12.81 0.34 9.18
C PHE A 46 13.13 -1.15 9.05
N ARG A 47 12.33 -1.88 8.26
CA ARG A 47 12.54 -3.31 7.98
C ARG A 47 13.90 -3.55 7.34
N LEU A 48 14.26 -2.76 6.32
CA LEU A 48 15.55 -2.85 5.63
C LEU A 48 16.72 -2.53 6.56
N ARG A 49 16.64 -1.48 7.36
CA ARG A 49 17.67 -1.15 8.36
C ARG A 49 17.90 -2.30 9.33
N ARG A 50 16.84 -2.98 9.76
CA ARG A 50 16.95 -4.15 10.65
C ARG A 50 17.66 -5.31 9.95
N GLN A 51 17.32 -5.59 8.69
CA GLN A 51 17.98 -6.64 7.91
C GLN A 51 19.47 -6.34 7.67
N VAL A 52 19.80 -5.11 7.27
CA VAL A 52 21.19 -4.68 7.07
C VAL A 52 22.01 -4.84 8.34
N LYS A 53 21.49 -4.43 9.50
CA LYS A 53 22.18 -4.62 10.79
C LYS A 53 22.44 -6.09 11.12
N ALA A 54 21.45 -6.96 10.88
CA ALA A 54 21.60 -8.39 11.12
C ALA A 54 22.67 -9.02 10.19
N LEU A 55 22.67 -8.65 8.91
CA LEU A 55 23.67 -9.12 7.94
C LEU A 55 25.09 -8.67 8.30
N LEU A 56 25.25 -7.43 8.75
CA LEU A 56 26.55 -6.91 9.19
C LEU A 56 27.07 -7.66 10.44
N ALA A 57 26.18 -7.98 11.38
CA ALA A 57 26.54 -8.76 12.56
C ALA A 57 26.97 -10.21 12.20
N ASP A 58 26.25 -10.88 11.29
CA ASP A 58 26.63 -12.22 10.81
C ASP A 58 28.00 -12.19 10.09
N LYS A 59 28.25 -11.15 9.28
CA LYS A 59 29.54 -10.97 8.61
C LYS A 59 30.68 -10.78 9.63
N ALA A 60 30.46 -9.97 10.66
CA ALA A 60 31.45 -9.73 11.72
C ALA A 60 31.73 -10.98 12.57
N ALA A 61 30.74 -11.86 12.77
CA ALA A 61 30.91 -13.11 13.51
C ALA A 61 31.67 -14.20 12.72
N LYS A 62 31.69 -14.10 11.39
CA LYS A 62 32.40 -15.02 10.48
C LYS A 62 33.82 -14.57 10.10
N THR A 63 34.24 -13.37 10.51
CA THR A 63 35.58 -12.83 10.25
C THR A 63 36.42 -12.95 11.50
#